data_AF-A0A7V2NUG3-F1
#
_entry.id   AF-A0A7V2NUG3-F1
#
_cell.length_a   1.000
_cell.length_b   1.000
_cell.length_c   1.000
_cell.angle_alpha   90.00
_cell.angle_beta   90.00
_cell.angle_gamma   90.00
#
_symmetry.space_group_name_H-M   'P 1'
#
loop_
_entity.id
_entity.type
_entity.pdbx_description
1 polymer ?
#
loop_
_entity_poly.entity_id
_entity_poly.type
_entity_poly.pdbx_seq_one_letter_code
_entity_poly.pdbx_strand_id
1 'polypeptide(L)'
;DGYSAVQLGFEEIKEKNVTKPLLGHFKKHGVKPQRILREFRWENLDEVKEGDVIKVDILEGYKYVDVEGISKGKGFQGVVKRWGFGGGPASHGTKQWHRRPGAIGAHSWPARVWKGKKMPGRTGGERVTVKNLEIVEIRKDSNLLLVKGAVPGHNGSYVIIKNPKK
;
A
#
# COMPACT_ATOMS: atom_id res chain seq x y z
N ASP A 1 12.26 8.32 -21.39
CA ASP A 1 11.24 7.70 -20.52
C ASP A 1 10.09 7.01 -21.23
N GLY A 2 9.60 7.46 -22.39
CA GLY A 2 8.63 6.68 -23.18
C GLY A 2 7.20 6.60 -22.59
N TYR A 3 6.94 7.29 -21.49
CA TYR A 3 5.61 7.51 -20.90
C TYR A 3 5.58 8.85 -20.17
N SER A 4 4.39 9.44 -20.04
CA SER A 4 4.19 10.72 -19.34
C SER A 4 3.94 10.48 -17.84
N ALA A 5 4.82 11.00 -16.98
CA ALA A 5 4.69 10.90 -15.54
C ALA A 5 5.47 12.00 -14.80
N VAL A 6 5.03 12.27 -13.57
CA VAL A 6 5.67 13.17 -12.63
C VAL A 6 6.21 12.36 -11.45
N GLN A 7 7.43 12.67 -11.02
CA GLN A 7 8.01 12.09 -9.81
C GLN A 7 7.79 13.05 -8.63
N LEU A 8 7.13 12.56 -7.58
CA LEU A 8 6.88 13.31 -6.36
C LEU A 8 7.76 12.83 -5.21
N GLY A 9 8.25 13.80 -4.45
CA GLY A 9 9.03 13.60 -3.25
C GLY A 9 8.21 13.86 -1.98
N PHE A 10 8.39 13.05 -0.93
CA PHE A 10 7.76 13.27 0.37
C PHE A 10 8.75 13.03 1.53
N GLU A 11 8.64 13.87 2.57
CA GLU A 11 9.49 13.97 3.76
C GLU A 11 10.94 14.41 3.50
N GLU A 12 11.31 15.59 4.00
CA GLU A 12 12.68 16.11 3.91
C GLU A 12 13.67 15.25 4.73
N ILE A 13 14.81 14.87 4.14
CA ILE A 13 15.92 14.17 4.80
C ILE A 13 17.20 15.01 4.72
N LYS A 14 18.01 14.94 5.79
CA LYS A 14 19.38 15.48 5.82
C LYS A 14 20.27 14.82 4.77
N GLU A 15 21.09 15.61 4.08
CA GLU A 15 21.98 15.14 3.00
C GLU A 15 22.87 13.95 3.39
N LYS A 16 23.32 13.90 4.64
CA LYS A 16 24.17 12.82 5.16
C LYS A 16 23.54 11.41 5.11
N ASN A 17 22.21 11.33 5.05
CA ASN A 17 21.48 10.06 5.01
C ASN A 17 21.15 9.62 3.58
N VAL A 18 21.58 10.39 2.57
CA VAL A 18 21.24 10.16 1.16
C VAL A 18 22.47 9.66 0.42
N THR A 19 22.26 8.70 -0.48
CA THR A 19 23.34 8.16 -1.30
C THR A 19 23.78 9.18 -2.37
N LYS A 20 25.06 9.17 -2.75
CA LYS A 20 25.62 10.13 -3.72
C LYS A 20 24.82 10.23 -5.05
N PRO A 21 24.34 9.13 -5.66
CA PRO A 21 23.56 9.22 -6.89
C PRO A 21 22.23 9.99 -6.72
N LEU A 22 21.50 9.71 -5.64
CA LEU A 22 20.25 10.41 -5.34
C LEU A 22 20.49 11.88 -5.04
N LEU A 23 21.58 12.19 -4.35
CA LEU A 23 21.96 13.57 -4.05
C LEU A 23 22.24 14.37 -5.35
N GLY A 24 22.90 13.75 -6.34
CA GLY A 24 23.08 14.34 -7.67
C GLY A 24 21.75 14.59 -8.39
N HIS A 25 20.81 13.65 -8.30
CA HIS A 25 19.45 13.80 -8.85
C HIS A 25 18.71 15.00 -8.24
N PHE A 26 18.70 15.10 -6.91
CA PHE A 26 18.08 16.21 -6.19
C PHE A 26 18.71 17.57 -6.54
N LYS A 27 20.04 17.63 -6.64
CA LYS A 27 20.77 18.86 -7.02
C LYS A 27 20.47 19.30 -8.44
N LYS A 28 20.33 18.37 -9.39
CA LYS A 28 19.99 18.68 -10.79
C LYS A 28 18.64 19.40 -10.88
N HIS A 29 17.67 19.00 -10.06
CA HIS A 29 16.32 19.55 -10.04
C HIS A 29 16.12 20.67 -9.00
N GLY A 30 17.17 21.07 -8.27
CA GLY A 30 17.10 22.13 -7.25
C GLY A 30 16.22 21.80 -6.03
N VAL A 31 15.89 20.53 -5.79
CA VAL A 31 14.98 20.10 -4.72
C VAL A 31 15.78 19.60 -3.52
N LYS A 32 15.27 19.84 -2.31
CA LYS A 32 15.84 19.23 -1.10
C LYS A 32 15.71 17.70 -1.12
N PRO A 33 16.64 16.95 -0.51
CA PRO A 33 16.53 15.50 -0.50
C PRO A 33 15.27 15.00 0.21
N GLN A 34 14.55 14.09 -0.44
CA GLN A 34 13.28 13.53 0.05
C GLN A 34 13.43 12.05 0.38
N ARG A 35 12.66 11.55 1.36
CA ARG A 35 12.68 10.13 1.79
C ARG A 35 12.08 9.20 0.77
N ILE A 36 10.96 9.64 0.20
CA ILE A 36 10.16 8.82 -0.68
C ILE A 36 10.09 9.51 -2.02
N LEU A 37 10.43 8.77 -3.06
CA LEU A 37 10.19 9.14 -4.45
C LEU A 37 9.16 8.19 -5.03
N ARG A 38 8.09 8.74 -5.59
CA ARG A 38 7.04 7.97 -6.25
C ARG A 38 6.61 8.64 -7.53
N GLU A 39 6.44 7.84 -8.57
CA GLU A 39 5.96 8.29 -9.87
C GLU A 39 4.44 8.20 -9.95
N PHE A 40 3.85 9.22 -10.56
CA PHE A 40 2.44 9.31 -10.88
C PHE A 40 2.31 9.55 -12.37
N ARG A 41 1.49 8.75 -13.04
CA ARG A 41 1.17 9.00 -14.45
C ARG A 41 0.33 10.25 -14.56
N TRP A 42 0.70 11.12 -15.49
CA TRP A 42 0.05 12.41 -15.69
C TRP A 42 0.05 12.72 -17.18
N GLU A 43 -1.09 13.13 -17.71
CA GLU A 43 -1.28 13.33 -19.16
C GLU A 43 -0.78 14.70 -19.62
N ASN A 44 -1.00 15.76 -18.81
CA ASN A 44 -0.62 17.13 -19.14
C ASN A 44 0.65 17.58 -18.38
N LEU A 45 1.82 17.29 -18.94
CA LEU A 45 3.11 17.64 -18.33
C LEU A 45 3.40 19.16 -18.33
N ASP A 46 2.74 19.93 -19.19
CA ASP A 46 3.00 21.36 -19.36
C ASP A 46 2.57 22.23 -18.15
N GLU A 47 1.73 21.68 -17.27
CA GLU A 47 1.19 22.39 -16.10
C GLU A 47 2.07 22.26 -14.84
N VAL A 48 3.08 21.38 -14.83
CA VAL A 48 3.87 21.08 -13.63
C VAL A 48 5.34 21.35 -13.88
N LYS A 49 5.93 22.27 -13.10
CA LYS A 49 7.37 22.56 -13.17
C LYS A 49 8.14 21.76 -12.14
N GLU A 50 9.40 21.50 -12.47
CA GLU A 50 10.33 20.87 -11.53
C GLU A 50 10.53 21.76 -10.30
N GLY A 51 10.30 21.22 -9.10
CA GLY A 51 10.43 21.94 -7.84
C GLY A 51 9.14 22.52 -7.27
N ASP A 52 8.01 22.39 -7.97
CA ASP A 52 6.71 22.82 -7.45
C ASP A 52 6.29 22.04 -6.20
N VAL A 53 5.76 22.76 -5.21
CA VAL A 53 5.29 22.17 -3.95
C VAL A 53 3.79 21.92 -4.06
N ILE A 54 3.43 20.64 -4.08
CA ILE A 54 2.03 20.18 -4.09
C ILE A 54 1.48 20.16 -2.66
N LYS A 55 0.36 20.87 -2.45
CA LYS A 55 -0.42 20.86 -1.20
C LYS A 55 -1.69 20.02 -1.34
N VAL A 56 -2.39 19.84 -0.21
CA VAL A 56 -3.67 19.09 -0.15
C VAL A 56 -4.78 19.75 -0.99
N ASP A 57 -4.59 21.01 -1.37
CA ASP A 57 -5.53 21.80 -2.19
C ASP A 57 -5.91 21.14 -3.52
N ILE A 58 -5.05 20.29 -4.09
CA ILE A 58 -5.32 19.56 -5.34
C ILE A 58 -6.54 18.62 -5.21
N LEU A 59 -6.88 18.22 -3.98
CA LEU A 59 -7.99 17.32 -3.71
C LEU A 59 -9.33 18.05 -3.53
N GLU A 60 -9.35 19.38 -3.62
CA GLU A 60 -10.60 20.14 -3.61
C GLU A 60 -11.46 19.81 -4.83
N GLY A 61 -12.75 19.56 -4.59
CA GLY A 61 -13.70 19.14 -5.62
C GLY A 61 -13.83 17.62 -5.78
N TYR A 62 -12.93 16.82 -5.20
CA TYR A 62 -13.09 15.37 -5.15
C TYR A 62 -13.93 14.94 -3.94
N LYS A 63 -14.93 14.09 -4.16
CA LYS A 63 -15.73 13.50 -3.09
C LYS A 63 -15.13 12.20 -2.54
N TYR A 64 -14.44 11.45 -3.39
CA TYR A 64 -13.89 10.13 -3.06
C TYR A 64 -12.43 10.03 -3.48
N VAL A 65 -11.64 9.25 -2.74
CA VAL A 65 -10.24 8.95 -3.02
C VAL A 65 -9.91 7.48 -2.82
N ASP A 66 -8.94 6.99 -3.59
CA ASP A 66 -8.32 5.69 -3.37
C ASP A 66 -7.03 5.88 -2.56
N VAL A 67 -6.90 5.14 -1.45
CA VAL A 67 -5.73 5.22 -0.58
C VAL A 67 -4.95 3.92 -0.61
N GLU A 68 -3.71 4.01 -1.03
CA GLU A 68 -2.79 2.91 -1.20
C GLU A 68 -1.67 2.96 -0.17
N GLY A 69 -1.36 1.84 0.47
CA GLY A 69 -0.33 1.80 1.50
C GLY A 69 0.18 0.39 1.75
N ILE A 70 1.17 0.29 2.63
CA ILE A 70 1.70 -1.00 3.08
C ILE A 70 0.89 -1.44 4.29
N SER A 71 0.23 -2.58 4.20
CA SER A 71 -0.59 -3.08 5.31
C SER A 71 0.26 -3.45 6.53
N LYS A 72 -0.31 -3.41 7.74
CA LYS A 72 0.37 -3.88 8.95
C LYS A 72 0.85 -5.32 8.78
N GLY A 73 2.13 -5.57 9.07
CA GLY A 73 2.72 -6.91 9.06
C GLY A 73 2.20 -7.74 10.22
N LYS A 74 1.79 -8.98 9.95
CA LYS A 74 1.33 -9.94 10.96
C LYS A 74 2.30 -11.12 11.13
N GLY A 75 3.44 -11.14 10.43
CA GLY A 75 4.39 -12.26 10.46
C GLY A 75 3.85 -13.53 9.79
N PHE A 76 4.37 -14.69 10.18
CA PHE A 76 3.89 -15.99 9.69
C PHE A 76 2.55 -16.33 10.35
N GLN A 77 1.51 -16.54 9.55
CA GLN A 77 0.17 -16.83 10.03
C GLN A 77 -0.30 -18.20 9.55
N GLY A 78 -1.00 -18.90 10.44
CA GLY A 78 -1.72 -20.13 10.11
C GLY A 78 -2.90 -19.88 9.18
N VAL A 79 -3.39 -20.95 8.54
CA VAL A 79 -4.49 -20.89 7.56
C VAL A 79 -5.80 -20.33 8.11
N VAL A 80 -6.08 -20.56 9.39
CA VAL A 80 -7.28 -20.01 10.04
C VAL A 80 -7.27 -18.49 10.02
N LYS A 81 -6.15 -17.87 10.43
CA LYS A 81 -6.05 -16.39 10.51
C LYS A 81 -5.76 -15.74 9.16
N ARG A 82 -5.02 -16.42 8.28
CA ARG A 82 -4.65 -15.90 6.95
C ARG A 82 -5.81 -16.01 5.93
N TRP A 83 -6.57 -17.10 5.99
CA TRP A 83 -7.55 -17.45 4.95
C TRP A 83 -8.96 -17.72 5.47
N GLY A 84 -9.20 -17.63 6.79
CA GLY A 84 -10.52 -17.85 7.38
C GLY A 84 -10.96 -19.33 7.39
N PHE A 85 -10.03 -20.28 7.44
CA PHE A 85 -10.38 -21.71 7.47
C PHE A 85 -11.09 -22.08 8.78
N GLY A 86 -12.14 -22.92 8.70
CA GLY A 86 -12.95 -23.33 9.85
C GLY A 86 -12.24 -24.24 10.85
N GLY A 87 -11.19 -24.96 10.43
CA GLY A 87 -10.48 -25.90 11.28
C GLY A 87 -11.26 -27.20 11.52
N GLY A 88 -10.83 -27.99 12.50
CA GLY A 88 -11.50 -29.23 12.93
C GLY A 88 -12.25 -29.05 14.25
N PRO A 89 -13.15 -29.99 14.60
CA PRO A 89 -13.87 -29.95 15.87
C PRO A 89 -12.91 -29.95 17.07
N ALA A 90 -13.34 -29.34 18.18
CA ALA A 90 -12.53 -29.25 19.40
C ALA A 90 -12.55 -30.56 20.22
N SER A 91 -13.66 -31.31 20.16
CA SER A 91 -13.90 -32.55 20.92
C SER A 91 -14.18 -33.75 20.00
N HIS A 92 -14.88 -34.77 20.52
CA HIS A 92 -15.27 -36.00 19.80
C HIS A 92 -14.11 -36.77 19.14
N GLY A 93 -13.03 -37.00 19.89
CA GLY A 93 -11.91 -37.84 19.45
C GLY A 93 -10.92 -37.15 18.49
N THR A 94 -11.05 -35.84 18.26
CA THR A 94 -10.12 -35.10 17.39
C THR A 94 -8.71 -35.07 17.99
N LYS A 95 -7.74 -35.67 17.28
CA LYS A 95 -6.32 -35.63 17.67
C LYS A 95 -5.56 -34.57 16.88
N GLN A 96 -5.19 -33.47 17.55
CA GLN A 96 -4.24 -32.45 17.06
C GLN A 96 -4.61 -31.76 15.72
N TRP A 97 -5.88 -31.81 15.30
CA TRP A 97 -6.35 -31.34 13.99
C TRP A 97 -7.10 -29.99 14.03
N HIS A 98 -7.25 -29.36 15.19
CA HIS A 98 -8.15 -28.21 15.38
C HIS A 98 -7.90 -27.03 14.43
N ARG A 99 -6.63 -26.73 14.06
CA ARG A 99 -6.26 -25.56 13.23
C ARG A 99 -5.48 -25.91 11.96
N ARG A 100 -5.55 -27.17 11.53
CA ARG A 100 -4.85 -27.67 10.34
C ARG A 100 -5.61 -27.34 9.04
N PRO A 101 -4.94 -27.32 7.88
CA PRO A 101 -5.52 -26.84 6.62
C PRO A 101 -6.52 -27.76 5.92
N GLY A 102 -6.79 -28.97 6.40
CA GLY A 102 -7.59 -29.89 5.58
C GLY A 102 -6.74 -30.70 4.61
N ALA A 103 -7.43 -31.37 3.69
CA ALA A 103 -6.81 -31.93 2.49
C ALA A 103 -6.30 -30.81 1.58
N ILE A 104 -5.08 -30.99 1.05
CA ILE A 104 -4.42 -29.99 0.19
C ILE A 104 -4.52 -30.31 -1.30
N GLY A 105 -4.96 -31.52 -1.68
CA GLY A 105 -5.10 -31.98 -3.06
C GLY A 105 -6.01 -33.20 -3.18
N ALA A 106 -6.25 -33.64 -4.42
CA ALA A 106 -6.95 -34.89 -4.73
C ALA A 106 -5.95 -36.05 -4.93
N HIS A 107 -6.45 -37.29 -4.97
CA HIS A 107 -5.65 -38.51 -5.11
C HIS A 107 -5.12 -38.70 -6.55
N SER A 108 -5.76 -39.54 -7.38
CA SER A 108 -5.16 -40.05 -8.63
C SER A 108 -5.00 -39.01 -9.74
N TRP A 109 -5.99 -38.12 -9.91
CA TRP A 109 -5.90 -36.99 -10.82
C TRP A 109 -6.26 -35.73 -10.03
N PRO A 110 -5.40 -34.68 -9.96
CA PRO A 110 -4.15 -34.43 -10.70
C PRO A 110 -2.85 -34.84 -9.97
N ALA A 111 -2.91 -35.60 -8.86
CA ALA A 111 -1.76 -36.03 -8.04
C ALA A 111 -0.75 -34.93 -7.66
N ARG A 112 -1.19 -33.67 -7.62
CA ARG A 112 -0.37 -32.50 -7.30
C ARG A 112 -1.19 -31.43 -6.59
N VAL A 113 -0.50 -30.53 -5.89
CA VAL A 113 -1.11 -29.33 -5.33
C VAL A 113 -1.15 -28.24 -6.41
N TRP A 114 -2.33 -27.66 -6.62
CA TRP A 114 -2.50 -26.54 -7.54
C TRP A 114 -1.74 -25.29 -7.07
N LYS A 115 -1.16 -24.53 -8.01
CA LYS A 115 -0.56 -23.22 -7.72
C LYS A 115 -1.63 -22.30 -7.12
N GLY A 116 -1.24 -21.49 -6.13
CA GLY A 116 -2.16 -20.61 -5.42
C GLY A 116 -3.03 -21.31 -4.36
N LYS A 117 -2.79 -22.59 -4.04
CA LYS A 117 -3.47 -23.25 -2.93
C LYS A 117 -3.24 -22.48 -1.63
N LYS A 118 -4.33 -22.16 -0.94
CA LYS A 118 -4.32 -21.42 0.33
C LYS A 118 -3.59 -22.23 1.42
N MET A 119 -2.43 -21.72 1.82
CA MET A 119 -1.50 -22.34 2.77
C MET A 119 -1.02 -21.32 3.81
N PRO A 120 -0.47 -21.76 4.96
CA PRO A 120 0.06 -20.83 5.96
C PRO A 120 1.27 -20.07 5.38
N GLY A 121 1.56 -18.89 5.92
CA GLY A 121 2.67 -18.07 5.44
C GLY A 121 2.65 -16.64 5.93
N ARG A 122 3.60 -15.84 5.46
CA ARG A 122 3.68 -14.41 5.78
C ARG A 122 2.39 -13.71 5.38
N THR A 123 1.86 -12.89 6.28
CA THR A 123 0.62 -12.14 6.09
C THR A 123 0.84 -10.66 6.41
N GLY A 124 0.35 -9.79 5.55
CA GLY A 124 0.53 -8.35 5.65
C GLY A 124 1.95 -7.90 5.31
N GLY A 125 2.20 -6.59 5.40
CA GLY A 125 3.38 -5.97 4.79
C GLY A 125 3.31 -5.96 3.26
N GLU A 126 2.11 -6.10 2.70
CA GLU A 126 1.84 -6.09 1.27
C GLU A 126 1.22 -4.75 0.89
N ARG A 127 1.33 -4.38 -0.39
CA ARG A 127 0.72 -3.17 -0.95
C ARG A 127 -0.77 -3.40 -1.12
N VAL A 128 -1.59 -2.61 -0.42
CA VAL A 128 -3.06 -2.71 -0.43
C VAL A 128 -3.64 -1.34 -0.76
N THR A 129 -4.66 -1.34 -1.60
CA THR A 129 -5.45 -0.15 -1.92
C THR A 129 -6.84 -0.30 -1.34
N VAL A 130 -7.24 0.64 -0.49
CA VAL A 130 -8.62 0.81 -0.05
C VAL A 130 -9.26 1.82 -0.99
N LYS A 131 -10.37 1.43 -1.60
CA LYS A 131 -11.02 2.21 -2.65
C LYS A 131 -12.19 3.01 -2.11
N ASN A 132 -12.54 4.10 -2.81
CA ASN A 132 -13.76 4.88 -2.61
C ASN A 132 -13.94 5.38 -1.18
N LEU A 133 -12.86 5.88 -0.57
CA LEU A 133 -12.94 6.51 0.73
C LEU A 133 -13.47 7.94 0.59
N GLU A 134 -14.46 8.30 1.40
CA GLU A 134 -15.11 9.63 1.36
C GLU A 134 -14.21 10.67 2.04
N ILE A 135 -14.00 11.81 1.38
CA ILE A 135 -13.32 12.96 1.96
C ILE A 135 -14.33 13.70 2.85
N VAL A 136 -13.98 13.85 4.13
CA VAL A 136 -14.83 14.54 5.12
C VAL A 136 -14.50 16.02 5.16
N GLU A 137 -13.21 16.35 5.23
CA GLU A 137 -12.75 17.73 5.39
C GLU A 137 -11.30 17.85 4.90
N ILE A 138 -10.99 18.98 4.26
CA ILE A 138 -9.64 19.36 3.85
C ILE A 138 -9.24 20.60 4.63
N ARG A 139 -8.14 20.53 5.39
CA ARG A 139 -7.58 21.68 6.14
C ARG A 139 -6.29 22.13 5.49
N LYS A 140 -6.36 23.21 4.72
CA LYS A 140 -5.23 23.78 3.97
C LYS A 140 -4.11 24.28 4.86
N ASP A 141 -4.46 24.99 5.92
CA ASP A 141 -3.49 25.63 6.82
C ASP A 141 -2.57 24.62 7.50
N SER A 142 -3.10 23.44 7.80
CA SER A 142 -2.38 22.34 8.46
C SER A 142 -1.94 21.23 7.51
N ASN A 143 -2.23 21.33 6.21
CA ASN A 143 -2.05 20.25 5.22
C ASN A 143 -2.63 18.90 5.69
N LEU A 144 -3.85 18.90 6.22
CA LEU A 144 -4.53 17.68 6.70
C LEU A 144 -5.68 17.29 5.77
N LEU A 145 -5.80 15.99 5.52
CA LEU A 145 -6.93 15.38 4.82
C LEU A 145 -7.64 14.42 5.77
N LEU A 146 -8.93 14.70 6.03
CA LEU A 146 -9.79 13.84 6.84
C LEU A 146 -10.59 12.92 5.92
N VAL A 147 -10.44 11.61 6.15
CA VAL A 147 -11.03 10.56 5.32
C VAL A 147 -11.89 9.66 6.20
N LYS A 148 -13.08 9.31 5.71
CA LYS A 148 -13.99 8.40 6.39
C LYS A 148 -13.62 6.96 6.08
N GLY A 149 -13.03 6.27 7.05
CA GLY A 149 -12.72 4.85 6.98
C GLY A 149 -11.31 4.52 7.46
N ALA A 150 -10.93 3.27 7.29
CA ALA A 150 -9.61 2.78 7.69
C ALA A 150 -8.61 2.89 6.54
N VAL A 151 -7.43 3.37 6.86
CA VAL A 151 -6.30 3.51 5.94
C VAL A 151 -5.33 2.32 6.13
N PRO A 152 -4.74 1.77 5.05
CA PRO A 152 -3.79 0.69 5.16
C PRO A 152 -2.47 1.16 5.79
N GLY A 153 -2.06 0.50 6.88
CA GLY A 153 -0.77 0.74 7.53
C GLY A 153 -0.89 1.02 9.02
N HIS A 154 0.22 1.37 9.65
CA HIS A 154 0.27 1.80 11.06
C HIS A 154 0.32 3.33 11.15
N ASN A 155 0.11 3.88 12.34
CA ASN A 155 0.20 5.32 12.53
C ASN A 155 1.60 5.80 12.13
N GLY A 156 1.68 6.83 11.28
CA GLY A 156 2.94 7.32 10.71
C GLY A 156 3.45 6.55 9.48
N SER A 157 2.71 5.56 8.97
CA SER A 157 3.07 4.94 7.69
C SER A 157 2.69 5.84 6.52
N TYR A 158 3.49 5.80 5.47
CA TYR A 158 3.23 6.53 4.24
C TYR A 158 2.11 5.89 3.42
N VAL A 159 1.29 6.75 2.84
CA VAL A 159 0.21 6.36 1.96
C VAL A 159 0.25 7.19 0.69
N ILE A 160 -0.23 6.58 -0.38
CA ILE A 160 -0.35 7.17 -1.71
C ILE A 160 -1.83 7.39 -1.93
N ILE A 161 -2.23 8.65 -2.10
CA ILE A 161 -3.59 9.03 -2.43
C ILE A 161 -3.69 9.18 -3.95
N LYS A 162 -4.73 8.59 -4.54
CA LYS A 162 -4.99 8.64 -5.97
C LYS A 162 -6.43 8.98 -6.24
N ASN A 163 -6.68 9.51 -7.43
CA ASN A 163 -8.01 9.64 -7.96
C ASN A 163 -8.70 8.26 -8.00
N PRO A 164 -10.00 8.19 -7.66
CA PRO A 164 -10.75 6.96 -7.67
C PRO A 164 -10.80 6.43 -9.10
N LYS A 165 -10.40 5.16 -9.29
CA LYS A 165 -10.43 4.53 -10.62
C LYS A 165 -11.80 3.97 -11.01
N LYS A 166 -12.83 4.13 -10.16
CA LYS A 166 -14.20 3.66 -10.38
C LYS A 166 -15.22 4.51 -9.66
#